data_AF-A0A1J5F0G9-F1
#
_entry.id   AF-A0A1J5F0G9-F1
#
_cell.length_a   1.000
_cell.length_b   1.000
_cell.length_c   1.000
_cell.angle_alpha   90.00
_cell.angle_beta   90.00
_cell.angle_gamma   90.00
#
_symmetry.space_group_name_H-M   'P 1'
#
loop_
_entity.id
_entity.type
_entity.pdbx_description
1 polymer ?
#
loop_
_entity_poly.entity_id
_entity_poly.type
_entity_poly.pdbx_seq_one_letter_code
_entity_poly.pdbx_strand_id
1 'polypeptide(L)'
;MRAISLNPLTKSIEEVELDIQANTIYTFFNSILIDEMASLNRHMIHSDANALSLKKKPYFIGEQIVIGDALIVGQNELEEIDASIPLSDLELLVNYDVSPFYLEVLDLLSNTDINLYRTFEVSKKDEKLQLNVEWVLYTFNIADERTKEYFVTELEKVVESNASVEDYMQKMAQLAINTVS
;
A
#
# COMPACT_ATOMS: atom_id res chain seq x y z
N MET A 1 18.91 9.98 -13.69
CA MET A 1 18.67 9.76 -12.25
C MET A 1 18.65 8.27 -11.99
N ARG A 2 19.28 7.83 -10.91
CA ARG A 2 19.25 6.45 -10.43
C ARG A 2 17.96 6.21 -9.64
N ALA A 3 17.21 5.19 -10.04
CA ALA A 3 16.08 4.66 -9.28
C ALA A 3 16.27 3.15 -9.06
N ILE A 4 15.47 2.56 -8.18
CA ILE A 4 15.50 1.12 -7.92
C ILE A 4 14.17 0.51 -8.32
N SER A 5 14.21 -0.49 -9.20
CA SER A 5 13.04 -1.25 -9.64
C SER A 5 12.92 -2.56 -8.86
N LEU A 6 11.72 -2.88 -8.42
CA LEU A 6 11.39 -4.14 -7.74
C LEU A 6 10.32 -4.90 -8.53
N ASN A 7 10.58 -6.18 -8.78
CA ASN A 7 9.63 -7.07 -9.42
C ASN A 7 9.23 -8.21 -8.46
N PRO A 8 7.97 -8.29 -8.00
CA PRO A 8 7.58 -9.29 -7.01
C PRO A 8 7.43 -10.71 -7.56
N LEU A 9 7.36 -10.87 -8.88
CA LEU A 9 7.27 -12.18 -9.55
C LEU A 9 8.64 -12.84 -9.61
N THR A 10 9.66 -12.12 -10.10
CA THR A 10 11.04 -12.61 -10.20
C THR A 10 11.82 -12.44 -8.89
N LYS A 11 11.32 -11.59 -7.98
CA LYS A 11 12.02 -11.10 -6.78
C LYS A 11 13.31 -10.36 -7.11
N SER A 12 13.42 -9.78 -8.31
CA SER A 12 14.59 -8.98 -8.67
C SER A 12 14.51 -7.56 -8.11
N ILE A 13 15.66 -7.05 -7.69
CA ILE A 13 15.88 -5.67 -7.25
C ILE A 13 17.03 -5.13 -8.11
N GLU A 14 16.74 -4.11 -8.91
CA GLU A 14 17.66 -3.65 -9.96
C GLU A 14 17.79 -2.13 -9.93
N GLU A 15 19.01 -1.61 -10.12
CA GLU A 15 19.23 -0.19 -10.36
C GLU A 15 18.92 0.15 -11.81
N VAL A 16 18.12 1.19 -12.01
CA VAL A 16 17.73 1.67 -13.35
C VAL A 16 18.07 3.15 -13.50
N GLU A 17 18.52 3.52 -14.69
CA GLU A 17 18.76 4.91 -15.05
C GLU A 17 17.50 5.50 -15.70
N LEU A 18 16.87 6.45 -15.03
CA LEU A 18 15.71 7.18 -15.51
C LEU A 18 16.14 8.53 -16.07
N ASP A 19 15.69 8.82 -17.28
CA ASP A 19 15.73 10.16 -17.84
C ASP A 19 14.45 10.88 -17.38
N ILE A 20 14.59 11.83 -16.43
CA ILE A 20 13.46 12.48 -15.76
C ILE A 20 12.75 13.40 -16.74
N GLN A 21 11.77 12.83 -17.44
CA GLN A 21 10.58 13.56 -17.84
C GLN A 21 9.45 12.97 -17.03
N ALA A 22 8.55 13.81 -16.51
CA ALA A 22 7.37 13.34 -15.76
C ALA A 22 6.67 12.19 -16.50
N ASN A 23 6.56 12.32 -17.83
CA ASN A 23 5.98 11.33 -18.73
C ASN A 23 6.65 9.95 -18.66
N THR A 24 7.95 9.85 -18.39
CA THR A 24 8.70 8.57 -18.34
C THR A 24 8.31 7.73 -17.12
N ILE A 25 8.09 8.38 -15.96
CA ILE A 25 7.59 7.70 -14.74
C ILE A 25 6.13 7.28 -14.93
N TYR A 26 5.31 8.14 -15.55
CA TYR A 26 3.94 7.80 -15.98
C TYR A 26 3.88 6.76 -17.12
N THR A 27 4.99 6.49 -17.82
CA THR A 27 5.06 5.44 -18.84
C THR A 27 5.44 4.10 -18.21
N PHE A 28 6.26 4.10 -17.16
CA PHE A 28 6.49 2.91 -16.34
C PHE A 28 5.20 2.46 -15.64
N PHE A 29 4.37 3.41 -15.20
CA PHE A 29 3.08 3.15 -14.58
C PHE A 29 1.98 4.05 -15.16
N ASN A 30 0.97 3.45 -15.79
CA ASN A 30 -0.18 4.18 -16.36
C ASN A 30 -0.97 5.03 -15.33
N SER A 31 -0.71 4.89 -14.03
CA SER A 31 -1.12 5.79 -12.96
C SER A 31 -0.27 5.49 -11.72
N ILE A 32 0.14 6.52 -10.98
CA ILE A 32 1.14 6.45 -9.89
C ILE A 32 0.47 6.75 -8.55
N LEU A 33 0.87 6.01 -7.51
CA LEU A 33 0.59 6.28 -6.11
C LEU A 33 1.91 6.63 -5.41
N ILE A 34 1.91 7.59 -4.48
CA ILE A 34 3.11 8.10 -3.78
C ILE A 34 2.94 7.85 -2.29
N ASP A 35 3.95 7.24 -1.67
CA ASP A 35 4.00 7.03 -0.22
C ASP A 35 5.38 7.42 0.34
N GLU A 36 5.40 7.99 1.54
CA GLU A 36 6.59 8.45 2.29
C GLU A 36 6.85 7.51 3.48
N MET A 37 7.89 6.67 3.39
CA MET A 37 8.24 5.74 4.46
C MET A 37 9.19 6.34 5.49
N ALA A 38 8.90 6.17 6.78
CA ALA A 38 9.85 6.48 7.86
C ALA A 38 11.09 5.55 7.86
N SER A 39 10.97 4.33 7.33
CA SER A 39 12.08 3.37 7.17
C SER A 39 12.94 3.65 5.93
N LEU A 40 12.35 4.22 4.88
CA LEU A 40 13.06 4.72 3.70
C LEU A 40 13.06 6.26 3.71
N ASN A 41 13.55 6.84 4.80
CA ASN A 41 13.68 8.29 4.92
C ASN A 41 14.26 8.86 3.62
N ARG A 42 13.56 9.84 3.01
CA ARG A 42 13.94 10.50 1.75
C ARG A 42 13.80 9.62 0.49
N HIS A 43 12.85 8.71 0.46
CA HIS A 43 12.50 7.98 -0.76
C HIS A 43 10.99 7.90 -0.91
N MET A 44 10.54 7.92 -2.16
CA MET A 44 9.16 7.66 -2.55
C MET A 44 9.07 6.29 -3.22
N ILE A 45 8.02 5.55 -2.91
CA ILE A 45 7.68 4.30 -3.60
C ILE A 45 6.54 4.59 -4.57
N HIS A 46 6.77 4.30 -5.85
CA HIS A 46 5.74 4.31 -6.88
C HIS A 46 5.32 2.88 -7.20
N SER A 47 4.01 2.64 -7.29
CA SER A 47 3.43 1.38 -7.72
C SER A 47 2.42 1.59 -8.85
N ASP A 48 2.15 0.52 -9.60
CA ASP A 48 1.13 0.51 -10.65
C ASP A 48 -0.27 0.71 -10.04
N ALA A 49 -0.94 1.81 -10.37
CA ALA A 49 -2.28 2.08 -9.83
C ALA A 49 -3.34 1.03 -10.22
N ASN A 50 -3.14 0.27 -11.29
CA ASN A 50 -4.05 -0.82 -11.66
C ASN A 50 -3.65 -2.16 -11.03
N ALA A 51 -2.53 -2.24 -10.29
CA ALA A 51 -1.99 -3.50 -9.77
C ALA A 51 -3.00 -4.31 -8.97
N LEU A 52 -3.81 -3.64 -8.15
CA LEU A 52 -4.85 -4.27 -7.35
C LEU A 52 -5.94 -4.89 -8.25
N SER A 53 -6.48 -4.11 -9.19
CA SER A 53 -7.51 -4.58 -10.13
C SER A 53 -7.02 -5.73 -11.04
N LEU A 54 -5.72 -5.72 -11.37
CA LEU A 54 -5.06 -6.77 -12.14
C LEU A 54 -4.60 -7.96 -11.28
N LYS A 55 -4.94 -7.97 -9.98
CA LYS A 55 -4.55 -9.01 -9.02
C LYS A 55 -3.05 -9.30 -9.05
N LYS A 56 -2.23 -8.26 -9.25
CA LYS A 56 -0.77 -8.39 -9.18
C LYS A 56 -0.36 -8.81 -7.78
N LYS A 57 0.82 -9.42 -7.69
CA LYS A 57 1.31 -10.00 -6.44
C LYS A 57 1.62 -8.91 -5.40
N PRO A 58 1.04 -8.99 -4.18
CA PRO A 58 1.40 -8.10 -3.09
C PRO A 58 2.67 -8.56 -2.38
N TYR A 59 3.35 -7.62 -1.74
CA TYR A 59 4.51 -7.85 -0.88
C TYR A 59 4.71 -6.63 0.03
N PHE A 60 5.58 -6.73 1.02
CA PHE A 60 5.93 -5.61 1.89
C PHE A 60 7.29 -5.04 1.54
N ILE A 61 7.42 -3.73 1.68
CA ILE A 61 8.69 -3.02 1.82
C ILE A 61 8.63 -2.38 3.21
N GLY A 62 9.45 -2.84 4.15
CA GLY A 62 9.32 -2.50 5.56
C GLY A 62 7.94 -2.91 6.09
N GLU A 63 7.17 -1.91 6.55
CA GLU A 63 5.80 -2.12 7.05
C GLU A 63 4.72 -1.79 6.01
N GLN A 64 5.11 -1.29 4.82
CA GLN A 64 4.16 -0.88 3.80
C GLN A 64 3.86 -1.99 2.80
N ILE A 65 2.57 -2.20 2.50
CA ILE A 65 2.13 -3.13 1.49
C ILE A 65 2.19 -2.48 0.10
N VAL A 66 2.84 -3.17 -0.81
CA VAL A 66 3.01 -2.78 -2.21
C VAL A 66 2.43 -3.86 -3.11
N ILE A 67 1.73 -3.46 -4.16
CA ILE A 67 1.09 -4.38 -5.11
C ILE A 67 1.71 -4.21 -6.49
N GLY A 68 2.18 -5.31 -7.06
CA GLY A 68 2.79 -5.30 -8.39
C GLY A 68 4.19 -4.72 -8.41
N ASP A 69 4.62 -4.25 -9.58
CA ASP A 69 5.98 -3.72 -9.72
C ASP A 69 6.09 -2.38 -8.98
N ALA A 70 7.27 -2.10 -8.42
CA ALA A 70 7.52 -0.85 -7.73
C ALA A 70 8.80 -0.17 -8.20
N LEU A 71 8.80 1.15 -8.10
CA LEU A 71 9.94 2.00 -8.40
C LEU A 71 10.21 2.90 -7.20
N ILE A 72 11.42 2.80 -6.66
CA ILE A 72 11.88 3.61 -5.53
C ILE A 72 12.75 4.73 -6.08
N VAL A 73 12.38 5.96 -5.76
CA VAL A 73 13.07 7.19 -6.16
C VAL A 73 13.51 7.94 -4.91
N GLY A 74 14.69 8.56 -4.93
CA GLY A 74 15.13 9.41 -3.83
C GLY A 74 14.36 10.74 -3.84
N GLN A 75 14.19 11.35 -2.68
CA GLN A 75 13.46 12.60 -2.53
C GLN A 75 14.23 13.57 -1.65
N ASN A 76 14.34 14.81 -2.09
CA ASN A 76 14.85 15.92 -1.30
C ASN A 76 13.84 17.07 -1.34
N GLU A 77 13.08 17.24 -0.26
CA GLU A 77 11.93 18.15 -0.19
C GLU A 77 10.92 17.84 -1.32
N LEU A 78 10.85 18.69 -2.34
CA LEU A 78 9.94 18.55 -3.48
C LEU A 78 10.65 18.05 -4.75
N GLU A 79 11.95 17.74 -4.67
CA GLU A 79 12.75 17.30 -5.81
C GLU A 79 13.02 15.80 -5.75
N GLU A 80 12.80 15.12 -6.88
CA GLU A 80 13.25 13.75 -7.10
C GLU A 80 14.77 13.74 -7.34
N ILE A 81 15.46 12.89 -6.60
CA ILE A 81 16.91 12.71 -6.65
C ILE A 81 17.25 11.21 -6.78
N ASP A 82 18.54 10.92 -6.93
CA ASP A 82 19.01 9.54 -6.96
C ASP A 82 18.59 8.77 -5.70
N ALA A 83 18.05 7.56 -5.88
CA ALA A 83 17.74 6.65 -4.80
C ALA A 83 19.02 6.27 -4.05
N SER A 84 19.11 6.67 -2.79
CA SER A 84 20.32 6.59 -1.96
C SER A 84 20.37 5.33 -1.09
N ILE A 85 19.27 4.59 -0.95
CA ILE A 85 19.25 3.34 -0.19
C ILE A 85 20.19 2.28 -0.81
N PRO A 86 21.07 1.64 -0.02
CA PRO A 86 21.83 0.48 -0.46
C PRO A 86 20.93 -0.71 -0.79
N LEU A 87 21.20 -1.43 -1.89
CA LEU A 87 20.43 -2.60 -2.31
C LEU A 87 20.37 -3.68 -1.21
N SER A 88 21.48 -3.91 -0.50
CA SER A 88 21.53 -4.87 0.61
C SER A 88 20.59 -4.52 1.76
N ASP A 89 20.39 -3.23 2.03
CA ASP A 89 19.49 -2.78 3.09
C ASP A 89 18.04 -2.91 2.64
N LEU A 90 17.77 -2.58 1.36
CA LEU A 90 16.45 -2.77 0.76
C LEU A 90 16.05 -4.24 0.74
N GLU A 91 16.95 -5.15 0.41
CA GLU A 91 16.71 -6.61 0.45
C GLU A 91 16.21 -7.08 1.82
N LEU A 92 16.69 -6.48 2.92
CA LEU A 92 16.26 -6.81 4.28
C LEU A 92 14.87 -6.25 4.62
N LEU A 93 14.44 -5.20 3.93
CA LEU A 93 13.12 -4.59 4.11
C LEU A 93 12.04 -5.30 3.29
N VAL A 94 12.42 -5.96 2.19
CA VAL A 94 11.45 -6.61 1.31
C VAL A 94 10.99 -7.94 1.90
N ASN A 95 9.69 -8.08 2.14
CA ASN A 95 9.07 -9.32 2.59
C ASN A 95 7.98 -9.78 1.62
N TYR A 96 8.19 -10.93 0.98
CA TYR A 96 7.23 -11.55 0.06
C TYR A 96 6.22 -12.48 0.73
N ASP A 97 6.34 -12.70 2.04
CA ASP A 97 5.42 -13.50 2.83
C ASP A 97 4.26 -12.62 3.31
N VAL A 98 3.19 -12.62 2.53
CA VAL A 98 1.96 -11.87 2.81
C VAL A 98 0.95 -12.81 3.46
N SER A 99 0.38 -12.40 4.59
CA SER A 99 -0.52 -13.27 5.36
C SER A 99 -1.78 -13.64 4.56
N PRO A 100 -2.43 -14.80 4.86
CA PRO A 100 -3.67 -15.19 4.20
C PRO A 100 -4.78 -14.14 4.30
N PHE A 101 -4.88 -13.43 5.44
CA PHE A 101 -5.85 -12.36 5.64
C PHE A 101 -5.69 -11.24 4.61
N TYR A 102 -4.46 -10.77 4.37
CA TYR A 102 -4.20 -9.75 3.35
C TYR A 102 -4.58 -10.26 1.96
N LEU A 103 -4.18 -11.50 1.61
CA LEU A 103 -4.46 -12.05 0.29
C LEU A 103 -5.97 -12.14 0.02
N GLU A 104 -6.74 -12.58 1.01
CA GLU A 104 -8.20 -12.69 0.92
C GLU A 104 -8.86 -11.32 0.78
N VAL A 105 -8.48 -10.35 1.61
CA VAL A 105 -9.04 -9.00 1.52
C VAL A 105 -8.66 -8.32 0.22
N LEU A 106 -7.40 -8.41 -0.22
CA LEU A 106 -6.96 -7.83 -1.50
C LEU A 106 -7.68 -8.46 -2.69
N ASP A 107 -7.99 -9.76 -2.64
CA ASP A 107 -8.80 -10.40 -3.69
C ASP A 107 -10.22 -9.82 -3.77
N LEU A 108 -10.86 -9.55 -2.62
CA LEU A 108 -12.16 -8.89 -2.58
C LEU A 108 -12.08 -7.46 -3.14
N LEU A 109 -11.10 -6.69 -2.68
CA LEU A 109 -10.90 -5.30 -3.07
C LEU A 109 -10.52 -5.14 -4.55
N SER A 110 -9.92 -6.15 -5.17
CA SER A 110 -9.55 -6.14 -6.60
C SER A 110 -10.73 -5.91 -7.55
N ASN A 111 -11.96 -6.16 -7.10
CA ASN A 111 -13.17 -5.95 -7.91
C ASN A 111 -13.78 -4.55 -7.73
N THR A 112 -13.02 -3.61 -7.16
CA THR A 112 -13.52 -2.29 -6.73
C THR A 112 -12.54 -1.20 -7.16
N ASP A 113 -12.98 0.07 -7.14
CA ASP A 113 -12.14 1.23 -7.47
C ASP A 113 -11.37 1.78 -6.25
N ILE A 114 -11.26 1.00 -5.17
CA ILE A 114 -10.62 1.44 -3.93
C ILE A 114 -9.13 1.74 -4.16
N ASN A 115 -8.66 2.84 -3.57
CA ASN A 115 -7.25 3.18 -3.52
C ASN A 115 -6.73 2.91 -2.10
N LEU A 116 -5.77 1.98 -1.97
CA LEU A 116 -5.28 1.55 -0.66
C LEU A 116 -4.58 2.65 0.14
N TYR A 117 -3.97 3.62 -0.56
CA TYR A 117 -3.11 4.64 0.02
C TYR A 117 -3.82 5.99 0.16
N ARG A 118 -5.01 6.16 -0.43
CA ARG A 118 -5.81 7.37 -0.26
C ARG A 118 -6.22 7.49 1.21
N THR A 119 -5.94 8.64 1.81
CA THR A 119 -6.30 8.89 3.21
C THR A 119 -7.76 9.31 3.34
N PHE A 120 -8.35 8.95 4.48
CA PHE A 120 -9.64 9.39 4.97
C PHE A 120 -9.53 9.80 6.45
N GLU A 121 -10.49 10.61 6.90
CA GLU A 121 -10.48 11.16 8.26
C GLU A 121 -11.35 10.33 9.22
N VAL A 122 -10.84 10.09 10.42
CA VAL A 122 -11.58 9.49 11.55
C VAL A 122 -11.34 10.30 12.82
N SER A 123 -12.25 10.21 13.79
CA SER A 123 -12.22 11.06 15.00
C SER A 123 -12.03 10.26 16.28
N LYS A 124 -11.13 10.71 17.18
CA LYS A 124 -10.95 10.17 18.53
C LYS A 124 -10.80 11.31 19.54
N LYS A 125 -11.73 11.43 20.51
CA LYS A 125 -11.63 12.41 21.61
C LYS A 125 -11.26 13.82 21.13
N ASP A 126 -12.01 14.32 20.14
CA ASP A 126 -11.82 15.63 19.48
C ASP A 126 -10.57 15.79 18.59
N GLU A 127 -9.75 14.74 18.44
CA GLU A 127 -8.65 14.69 17.46
C GLU A 127 -9.10 14.05 16.15
N LYS A 128 -8.67 14.64 15.04
CA LYS A 128 -8.86 14.12 13.68
C LYS A 128 -7.59 13.38 13.25
N LEU A 129 -7.72 12.10 12.95
CA LEU A 129 -6.65 11.25 12.45
C LEU A 129 -6.87 11.00 10.96
N GLN A 130 -5.80 11.10 10.18
CA GLN A 130 -5.78 10.72 8.77
C GLN A 130 -5.24 9.29 8.68
N LEU A 131 -6.05 8.37 8.19
CA LEU A 131 -5.70 6.96 8.00
C LEU A 131 -6.01 6.52 6.58
N ASN A 132 -5.51 5.37 6.17
CA ASN A 132 -5.77 4.78 4.86
C ASN A 132 -6.25 3.32 5.01
N VAL A 133 -6.57 2.67 3.89
CA VAL A 133 -7.05 1.28 3.90
C VAL A 133 -5.97 0.33 4.39
N GLU A 134 -4.72 0.55 3.99
CA GLU A 134 -3.57 -0.24 4.46
C GLU A 134 -3.49 -0.30 5.99
N TRP A 135 -3.64 0.83 6.69
CA TRP A 135 -3.66 0.86 8.15
C TRP A 135 -4.77 -0.01 8.74
N VAL A 136 -5.95 -0.03 8.09
CA VAL A 136 -7.07 -0.90 8.50
C VAL A 136 -6.68 -2.35 8.33
N LEU A 137 -6.10 -2.72 7.19
CA LEU A 137 -5.67 -4.09 6.94
C LEU A 137 -4.62 -4.55 7.96
N TYR A 138 -3.63 -3.71 8.25
CA TYR A 138 -2.64 -3.98 9.29
C TYR A 138 -3.29 -4.23 10.65
N THR A 139 -4.22 -3.37 11.05
CA THR A 139 -4.89 -3.46 12.34
C THR A 139 -5.73 -4.73 12.50
N PHE A 140 -6.46 -5.12 11.45
CA PHE A 140 -7.28 -6.34 11.49
C PHE A 140 -6.43 -7.61 11.31
N ASN A 141 -5.32 -7.54 10.58
CA ASN A 141 -4.39 -8.67 10.44
C ASN A 141 -3.80 -9.13 11.79
N ILE A 142 -3.64 -8.22 12.76
CA ILE A 142 -3.14 -8.55 14.11
C ILE A 142 -4.26 -8.85 15.12
N ALA A 143 -5.53 -8.74 14.73
CA ALA A 143 -6.66 -9.08 15.59
C ALA A 143 -6.80 -10.60 15.78
N ASP A 144 -7.72 -11.03 16.67
CA ASP A 144 -8.08 -12.44 16.80
C ASP A 144 -8.82 -12.96 15.55
N GLU A 145 -8.76 -14.26 15.31
CA GLU A 145 -9.32 -14.89 14.10
C GLU A 145 -10.81 -14.58 13.90
N ARG A 146 -11.60 -14.54 14.97
CA ARG A 146 -13.04 -14.20 14.87
C ARG A 146 -13.25 -12.77 14.37
N THR A 147 -12.38 -11.84 14.76
CA THR A 147 -12.44 -10.45 14.30
C THR A 147 -12.03 -10.33 12.83
N LYS A 148 -11.05 -11.14 12.38
CA LYS A 148 -10.68 -11.23 10.95
C LYS A 148 -11.82 -11.79 10.11
N GLU A 149 -12.39 -12.92 10.53
CA GLU A 149 -13.53 -13.55 9.85
C GLU A 149 -14.72 -12.58 9.72
N TYR A 150 -15.02 -11.84 10.79
CA TYR A 150 -16.06 -10.81 10.78
C TYR A 150 -15.75 -9.70 9.76
N PHE A 151 -14.52 -9.21 9.73
CA PHE A 151 -14.09 -8.20 8.77
C PHE A 151 -14.30 -8.68 7.33
N VAL A 152 -13.75 -9.86 7.00
CA VAL A 152 -13.85 -10.42 5.64
C VAL A 152 -15.33 -10.62 5.25
N THR A 153 -16.13 -11.24 6.12
CA THR A 153 -17.55 -11.51 5.86
C THR A 153 -18.36 -10.24 5.61
N GLU A 154 -18.09 -9.16 6.36
CA GLU A 154 -18.80 -7.89 6.16
C GLU A 154 -18.29 -7.15 4.91
N LEU A 155 -17.00 -7.24 4.60
CA LEU A 155 -16.45 -6.69 3.37
C LEU A 155 -17.05 -7.38 2.13
N GLU A 156 -17.16 -8.70 2.15
CA GLU A 156 -17.82 -9.47 1.08
C GLU A 156 -19.21 -8.93 0.79
N LYS A 157 -20.03 -8.73 1.82
CA LYS A 157 -21.39 -8.17 1.66
C LYS A 157 -21.39 -6.77 1.07
N VAL A 158 -20.42 -5.92 1.45
CA VAL A 158 -20.28 -4.56 0.91
C VAL A 158 -19.94 -4.62 -0.57
N VAL A 159 -19.01 -5.48 -0.97
CA VAL A 159 -18.62 -5.68 -2.37
C VAL A 159 -19.79 -6.25 -3.19
N GLU A 160 -20.47 -7.30 -2.70
CA GLU A 160 -21.61 -7.93 -3.40
C GLU A 160 -22.79 -6.97 -3.59
N SER A 161 -23.01 -6.07 -2.64
CA SER A 161 -24.08 -5.07 -2.71
C SER A 161 -23.71 -3.80 -3.47
N ASN A 162 -22.47 -3.70 -4.00
CA ASN A 162 -21.90 -2.49 -4.59
C ASN A 162 -22.03 -1.25 -3.67
N ALA A 163 -21.97 -1.46 -2.34
CA ALA A 163 -21.92 -0.38 -1.38
C ALA A 163 -20.51 0.26 -1.37
N SER A 164 -20.40 1.44 -0.76
CA SER A 164 -19.11 2.16 -0.66
C SER A 164 -18.12 1.37 0.20
N VAL A 165 -17.09 0.84 -0.43
CA VAL A 165 -15.96 0.19 0.25
C VAL A 165 -15.15 1.21 1.05
N GLU A 166 -15.01 2.45 0.56
CA GLU A 166 -14.37 3.55 1.29
C GLU A 166 -15.09 3.79 2.63
N ASP A 167 -16.42 3.87 2.63
CA ASP A 167 -17.22 4.08 3.85
C ASP A 167 -17.07 2.91 4.83
N TYR A 168 -17.02 1.67 4.30
CA TYR A 168 -16.79 0.48 5.12
C TYR A 168 -15.42 0.52 5.80
N MET A 169 -14.36 0.83 5.04
CA MET A 169 -12.99 0.93 5.57
C MET A 169 -12.88 2.03 6.63
N GLN A 170 -13.49 3.19 6.38
CA GLN A 170 -13.54 4.29 7.36
C GLN A 170 -14.28 3.87 8.64
N LYS A 171 -15.40 3.13 8.52
CA LYS A 171 -16.13 2.59 9.67
C LYS A 171 -15.27 1.59 10.46
N MET A 172 -14.57 0.69 9.79
CA MET A 172 -13.69 -0.29 10.45
C MET A 172 -12.51 0.40 11.16
N ALA A 173 -11.92 1.42 10.55
CA ALA A 173 -10.91 2.25 11.17
C ALA A 173 -11.43 2.92 12.45
N GLN A 174 -12.63 3.53 12.39
CA GLN A 174 -13.25 4.18 13.53
C GLN A 174 -13.53 3.21 14.68
N LEU A 175 -13.99 2.00 14.38
CA LEU A 175 -14.20 0.95 15.38
C LEU A 175 -12.88 0.55 16.06
N ALA A 176 -11.85 0.27 15.26
CA ALA A 176 -10.55 -0.16 15.77
C ALA A 176 -9.93 0.89 16.71
N ILE A 177 -9.99 2.17 16.33
CA ILE A 177 -9.48 3.27 17.15
C ILE A 177 -10.21 3.37 18.50
N ASN A 178 -11.52 3.11 18.51
CA ASN A 178 -12.34 3.17 19.72
C ASN A 178 -12.06 2.00 20.66
N THR A 179 -11.61 0.86 20.14
CA THR A 179 -11.25 -0.33 20.95
C THR A 179 -9.85 -0.28 21.54
N VAL A 180 -8.93 0.48 20.95
CA VAL A 180 -7.61 0.75 21.55
C VAL A 180 -7.78 1.81 22.65
N SER A 181 -8.16 1.34 23.84
CA SER A 181 -8.41 2.14 25.05
C SER A 181 -7.73 1.54 26.27
#